data_AF-A0A4R8L1J7-F1
#
_entry.id   AF-A0A4R8L1J7-F1
#
_cell.length_a   1.000
_cell.length_b   1.000
_cell.length_c   1.000
_cell.angle_alpha   90.00
_cell.angle_beta   90.00
_cell.angle_gamma   90.00
#
_symmetry.space_group_name_H-M   'P 1'
#
loop_
_entity.id
_entity.type
_entity.pdbx_description
1 polymer ?
#
loop_
_entity_poly.entity_id
_entity_poly.type
_entity_poly.pdbx_seq_one_letter_code
_entity_poly.pdbx_strand_id
1 'polypeptide(L)'
;MYKTILMYADQFSGFERRLQVAAALASKADSHLIGTVASGGPQLDYLVYGAVTLAPPPPIDHEPLRDAAREQLARFDERCRQLGVASYETRFQDSSAADALILQSLYCDLVITGQSDLSDRSLIWSTRLPAYLALHSARPLLVIPDGDGPVTTPGRSIVIGWNATAEASRAVAGALPLLRRAQRVQIVVLNPRQHYGQHGQEPGADLATYLVRHGVRAEVIRSETTEECGTALCRLAQESGADLIVAGAFGRSRFQEWVLGGTTQSLLSQSRLPVLLGH
;
A
#
# COMPACT_ATOMS: atom_id res chain seq x y z
N MET A 1 -14.75 0.61 -9.49
CA MET A 1 -14.18 -0.75 -9.32
C MET A 1 -12.74 -0.67 -9.77
N TYR A 2 -11.82 -1.39 -9.14
CA TYR A 2 -10.47 -1.53 -9.68
C TYR A 2 -10.55 -2.43 -10.91
N LYS A 3 -9.95 -2.04 -12.03
CA LYS A 3 -9.89 -2.84 -13.26
C LYS A 3 -8.55 -3.50 -13.45
N THR A 4 -7.47 -2.87 -12.97
CA THR A 4 -6.14 -3.47 -12.97
C THR A 4 -5.52 -3.38 -11.58
N ILE A 5 -5.08 -4.51 -11.05
CA ILE A 5 -4.42 -4.63 -9.75
C ILE A 5 -2.99 -5.08 -10.00
N LEU A 6 -2.02 -4.37 -9.42
CA LEU A 6 -0.60 -4.70 -9.50
C LEU A 6 -0.12 -5.23 -8.15
N MET A 7 0.60 -6.35 -8.15
CA MET A 7 1.24 -6.92 -6.96
C MET A 7 2.67 -7.33 -7.28
N TYR A 8 3.58 -7.14 -6.32
CA TYR A 8 4.91 -7.73 -6.39
C TYR A 8 4.85 -9.22 -6.02
N ALA A 9 5.35 -10.08 -6.89
CA ALA A 9 5.32 -11.53 -6.72
C ALA A 9 6.63 -12.03 -6.09
N ASP A 10 6.93 -11.59 -4.87
CA ASP A 10 8.12 -12.03 -4.15
C ASP A 10 8.01 -13.45 -3.54
N GLN A 11 9.08 -13.84 -2.86
CA GLN A 11 9.25 -15.11 -2.17
C GLN A 11 9.08 -15.02 -0.64
N PHE A 12 8.67 -13.86 -0.10
CA PHE A 12 8.60 -13.64 1.35
C PHE A 12 7.39 -14.32 1.97
N SER A 13 7.41 -14.49 3.29
CA SER A 13 6.38 -15.20 4.06
C SER A 13 4.97 -14.61 3.88
N GLY A 14 4.86 -13.31 3.61
CA GLY A 14 3.58 -12.62 3.38
C GLY A 14 2.96 -12.84 1.99
N PHE A 15 3.67 -13.48 1.04
CA PHE A 15 3.24 -13.62 -0.35
C PHE A 15 1.84 -14.24 -0.49
N GLU A 16 1.60 -15.37 0.17
CA GLU A 16 0.33 -16.09 0.06
C GLU A 16 -0.85 -15.24 0.56
N ARG A 17 -0.65 -14.49 1.65
CA ARG A 17 -1.66 -13.60 2.20
C ARG A 17 -1.99 -12.47 1.22
N ARG A 18 -0.98 -11.84 0.62
CA ARG A 18 -1.18 -10.79 -0.39
C ARG A 18 -1.89 -11.32 -1.62
N LEU A 19 -1.47 -12.48 -2.11
CA LEU A 19 -2.05 -13.08 -3.30
C LEU A 19 -3.52 -13.45 -3.07
N GLN A 20 -3.87 -13.98 -1.89
CA GLN A 20 -5.26 -14.25 -1.53
C GLN A 20 -6.12 -12.97 -1.51
N VAL A 21 -5.59 -11.87 -0.95
CA VAL A 21 -6.30 -10.57 -0.98
C VAL A 21 -6.45 -10.06 -2.42
N ALA A 22 -5.36 -10.08 -3.20
CA ALA A 22 -5.35 -9.62 -4.58
C ALA A 22 -6.31 -10.42 -5.46
N ALA A 23 -6.29 -11.74 -5.36
CA ALA A 23 -7.21 -12.65 -6.03
C ALA A 23 -8.66 -12.38 -5.62
N ALA A 24 -8.95 -12.23 -4.33
CA ALA A 24 -10.31 -11.96 -3.87
C ALA A 24 -10.84 -10.60 -4.34
N LEU A 25 -9.98 -9.59 -4.44
CA LEU A 25 -10.33 -8.29 -5.03
C LEU A 25 -10.58 -8.40 -6.54
N ALA A 26 -9.73 -9.14 -7.26
CA ALA A 26 -9.85 -9.35 -8.69
C ALA A 26 -11.13 -10.11 -9.07
N SER A 27 -11.43 -11.22 -8.38
CA SER A 27 -12.62 -12.04 -8.65
C SER A 27 -13.93 -11.30 -8.38
N LYS A 28 -13.96 -10.37 -7.41
CA LYS A 28 -15.17 -9.61 -7.07
C LYS A 28 -15.49 -8.46 -8.03
N ALA A 29 -14.55 -8.07 -8.88
CA ALA A 29 -14.63 -6.85 -9.68
C ALA A 29 -14.34 -7.06 -11.18
N ASP A 30 -14.14 -8.31 -11.59
CA ASP A 30 -13.71 -8.67 -12.95
C ASP A 30 -12.46 -7.83 -13.32
N SER A 31 -11.49 -7.84 -12.41
CA SER A 31 -10.22 -7.12 -12.55
C SER A 31 -9.16 -8.03 -13.14
N HIS A 32 -8.21 -7.42 -13.85
CA HIS A 32 -6.99 -8.06 -14.29
C HIS A 32 -5.91 -7.93 -13.19
N LEU A 33 -5.31 -9.06 -12.80
CA LEU A 33 -4.25 -9.10 -11.80
C LEU A 33 -2.87 -9.24 -12.46
N ILE A 34 -1.96 -8.32 -12.18
CA ILE A 34 -0.60 -8.33 -12.67
C ILE A 34 0.34 -8.74 -11.53
N GLY A 35 1.05 -9.86 -11.70
CA GLY A 35 2.16 -10.25 -10.84
C GLY A 35 3.49 -9.81 -11.46
N THR A 36 4.20 -8.90 -10.81
CA THR A 36 5.51 -8.45 -11.31
C THR A 36 6.65 -8.91 -10.41
N VAL A 37 7.76 -9.28 -11.02
CA VAL A 37 9.03 -9.57 -10.34
C VAL A 37 10.13 -8.75 -11.01
N ALA A 38 11.07 -8.27 -10.21
CA ALA A 38 12.25 -7.60 -10.69
C ALA A 38 13.50 -8.45 -10.39
N SER A 39 14.50 -8.45 -11.28
CA SER A 39 15.75 -9.19 -11.09
C SER A 39 16.57 -8.69 -9.91
N GLY A 40 16.53 -7.39 -9.61
CA GLY A 40 17.44 -6.74 -8.66
C GLY A 40 18.89 -6.59 -9.17
N GLY A 41 19.15 -6.92 -10.43
CA GLY A 41 20.50 -6.83 -11.04
C GLY A 41 21.13 -5.44 -10.92
N PRO A 42 20.42 -4.36 -11.29
CA PRO A 42 20.94 -3.00 -11.15
C PRO A 42 21.26 -2.59 -9.71
N GLN A 43 20.54 -3.11 -8.71
CA GLN A 43 20.87 -2.87 -7.31
C GLN A 43 22.17 -3.58 -6.96
N LEU A 44 22.33 -4.84 -7.37
CA LEU A 44 23.57 -5.59 -7.15
C LEU A 44 24.77 -4.89 -7.80
N ASP A 45 24.63 -4.40 -9.03
CA ASP A 45 25.66 -3.61 -9.71
C ASP A 45 26.05 -2.38 -8.88
N TYR A 46 25.06 -1.58 -8.45
CA TYR A 46 25.31 -0.40 -7.62
C TYR A 46 26.06 -0.75 -6.32
N LEU A 47 25.67 -1.84 -5.66
CA LEU A 47 26.31 -2.31 -4.42
C LEU A 47 27.78 -2.66 -4.64
N VAL A 48 28.06 -3.49 -5.65
CA VAL A 48 29.41 -3.99 -5.92
C VAL A 48 30.29 -2.87 -6.46
N TYR A 49 29.79 -2.07 -7.39
CA TYR A 49 30.54 -0.97 -8.00
C TYR A 49 30.79 0.17 -6.99
N GLY A 50 29.88 0.37 -6.02
CA GLY A 50 30.08 1.31 -4.92
C GLY A 50 31.09 0.82 -3.85
N ALA A 51 31.21 -0.49 -3.66
CA ALA A 51 32.12 -1.08 -2.67
C ALA A 51 33.57 -1.23 -3.17
N VAL A 52 33.76 -1.43 -4.47
CA VAL A 52 35.09 -1.63 -5.08
C VAL A 52 35.61 -0.31 -5.64
N THR A 53 36.48 0.38 -4.91
CA THR A 53 37.04 1.69 -5.32
C THR A 53 38.43 1.62 -5.94
N LEU A 54 39.15 0.51 -5.77
CA LEU A 54 40.57 0.38 -6.11
C LEU A 54 40.86 -0.45 -7.36
N ALA A 55 39.85 -1.07 -7.98
CA ALA A 55 39.97 -1.87 -9.19
C ALA A 55 38.65 -1.85 -9.99
N PRO A 56 38.68 -2.07 -11.32
CA PRO A 56 37.45 -2.30 -12.05
C PRO A 56 36.73 -3.52 -11.46
N PRO A 57 35.45 -3.39 -11.10
CA PRO A 57 34.69 -4.47 -10.50
C PRO A 57 34.57 -5.63 -11.50
N PRO A 58 34.57 -6.89 -11.02
CA PRO A 58 34.38 -8.04 -11.90
C PRO A 58 33.00 -7.95 -12.60
N PRO A 59 32.87 -8.47 -13.83
CA PRO A 59 31.55 -8.62 -14.44
C PRO A 59 30.67 -9.48 -13.53
N ILE A 60 29.46 -9.01 -13.27
CA ILE A 60 28.49 -9.69 -12.42
C ILE A 60 27.57 -10.49 -13.33
N ASP A 61 27.47 -11.79 -13.08
CA ASP A 61 26.49 -12.63 -13.76
C ASP A 61 25.12 -12.47 -13.07
N HIS A 62 24.18 -11.87 -13.80
CA HIS A 62 22.81 -11.64 -13.34
C HIS A 62 21.87 -12.81 -13.68
N GLU A 63 22.33 -13.82 -14.42
CA GLU A 63 21.48 -14.94 -14.83
C GLU A 63 20.88 -15.72 -13.64
N PRO A 64 21.60 -15.97 -12.52
CA PRO A 64 21.01 -16.56 -11.32
C PRO A 64 19.86 -15.73 -10.72
N LEU A 65 19.94 -14.40 -10.79
CA LEU A 65 18.86 -13.51 -10.33
C LEU A 65 17.64 -13.57 -11.25
N ARG A 66 17.88 -13.67 -12.56
CA ARG A 66 16.82 -13.83 -13.56
C ARG A 66 16.13 -15.17 -13.43
N ASP A 67 16.86 -16.25 -13.15
CA ASP A 67 16.29 -17.57 -12.92
C ASP A 67 15.43 -17.60 -11.65
N ALA A 68 15.92 -17.03 -10.54
CA ALA A 68 15.11 -16.87 -9.33
C ALA A 68 13.82 -16.06 -9.59
N ALA A 69 13.90 -15.01 -10.41
CA ALA A 69 12.74 -14.23 -10.80
C ALA A 69 11.73 -15.04 -11.65
N ARG A 70 12.22 -15.89 -12.56
CA ARG A 70 11.37 -16.80 -13.35
C ARG A 70 10.64 -17.81 -12.46
N GLU A 71 11.32 -18.37 -11.45
CA GLU A 71 10.70 -19.28 -10.47
C GLU A 71 9.59 -18.60 -9.67
N GLN A 72 9.81 -17.35 -9.24
CA GLN A 72 8.81 -16.55 -8.55
C GLN A 72 7.57 -16.30 -9.41
N LEU A 73 7.76 -15.96 -10.69
CA LEU A 73 6.65 -15.77 -11.64
C LEU A 73 5.90 -17.10 -11.92
N ALA A 74 6.61 -18.22 -12.01
CA ALA A 74 5.99 -19.53 -12.17
C ALA A 74 5.13 -19.90 -10.95
N ARG A 75 5.62 -19.64 -9.74
CA ARG A 75 4.84 -19.81 -8.51
C ARG A 75 3.59 -18.93 -8.49
N PHE A 76 3.72 -17.65 -8.88
CA PHE A 76 2.58 -16.74 -8.97
C PHE A 76 1.51 -17.23 -9.95
N ASP A 77 1.94 -17.67 -11.14
CA ASP A 77 1.05 -18.22 -12.17
C ASP A 77 0.31 -19.47 -11.66
N GLU A 78 1.01 -20.43 -11.06
CA GLU A 78 0.41 -21.63 -10.48
C GLU A 78 -0.63 -21.27 -9.41
N ARG A 79 -0.30 -20.36 -8.50
CA ARG A 79 -1.19 -19.97 -7.40
C ARG A 79 -2.40 -19.19 -7.91
N CYS A 80 -2.27 -18.35 -8.94
CA CYS A 80 -3.41 -17.68 -9.58
C CYS A 80 -4.40 -18.71 -10.18
N ARG A 81 -3.90 -19.77 -10.83
CA ARG A 81 -4.75 -20.87 -11.33
C ARG A 81 -5.48 -21.58 -10.19
N GLN A 82 -4.77 -21.92 -9.12
CA GLN A 82 -5.35 -22.62 -7.96
C GLN A 82 -6.40 -21.78 -7.23
N LEU A 83 -6.24 -20.45 -7.18
CA LEU A 83 -7.22 -19.52 -6.62
C LEU A 83 -8.36 -19.17 -7.58
N GLY A 84 -8.33 -19.64 -8.83
CA GLY A 84 -9.37 -19.40 -9.83
C GLY A 84 -9.44 -17.95 -10.31
N VAL A 85 -8.30 -17.25 -10.37
CA VAL A 85 -8.25 -15.87 -10.91
C VAL A 85 -8.50 -15.94 -12.42
N ALA A 86 -9.59 -15.32 -12.89
CA ALA A 86 -10.03 -15.43 -14.28
C ALA A 86 -9.12 -14.67 -15.29
N SER A 87 -8.50 -13.57 -14.86
CA SER A 87 -7.71 -12.69 -15.72
C SER A 87 -6.45 -12.24 -14.97
N TYR A 88 -5.29 -12.74 -15.39
CA TYR A 88 -4.01 -12.37 -14.80
C TYR A 88 -2.86 -12.48 -15.81
N GLU A 89 -1.76 -11.79 -15.53
CA GLU A 89 -0.51 -11.90 -16.30
C GLU A 89 0.71 -11.77 -15.38
N THR A 90 1.86 -12.18 -15.91
CA THR A 90 3.17 -12.09 -15.25
C THR A 90 4.06 -11.10 -15.97
N ARG A 91 4.84 -10.31 -15.21
CA ARG A 91 5.80 -9.35 -15.77
C ARG A 91 7.16 -9.48 -15.10
N PHE A 92 8.18 -9.59 -15.92
CA PHE A 92 9.58 -9.56 -15.48
C PHE A 92 10.19 -8.18 -15.82
N GLN A 93 10.96 -7.62 -14.89
CA GLN A 93 11.71 -6.38 -15.10
C GLN A 93 13.17 -6.53 -14.66
N ASP A 94 14.10 -6.04 -15.47
CA ASP A 94 15.51 -6.01 -15.10
C ASP A 94 15.84 -4.73 -14.31
N SER A 95 15.27 -4.59 -13.11
CA SER A 95 15.32 -3.38 -12.26
C SER A 95 15.22 -3.71 -10.76
N SER A 96 15.06 -2.69 -9.89
CA SER A 96 14.54 -2.96 -8.52
C SER A 96 13.07 -3.31 -8.55
N ALA A 97 12.61 -3.96 -7.49
CA ALA A 97 11.19 -4.09 -7.15
C ALA A 97 10.48 -2.73 -7.10
N ALA A 98 11.11 -1.73 -6.48
CA ALA A 98 10.52 -0.39 -6.34
C ALA A 98 10.29 0.30 -7.69
N ASP A 99 11.32 0.32 -8.54
CA ASP A 99 11.25 0.94 -9.88
C ASP A 99 10.23 0.21 -10.76
N ALA A 100 10.22 -1.13 -10.71
CA ALA A 100 9.26 -1.95 -11.45
C ALA A 100 7.82 -1.61 -11.05
N LEU A 101 7.54 -1.50 -9.74
CA LEU A 101 6.22 -1.18 -9.22
C LEU A 101 5.81 0.26 -9.52
N ILE A 102 6.72 1.23 -9.37
CA ILE A 102 6.44 2.65 -9.67
C ILE A 102 6.12 2.82 -11.15
N LEU A 103 6.95 2.28 -12.04
CA LEU A 103 6.73 2.39 -13.48
C LEU A 103 5.39 1.77 -13.89
N GLN A 104 5.07 0.60 -13.35
CA GLN A 104 3.83 -0.11 -13.68
C GLN A 104 2.60 0.50 -13.00
N SER A 105 2.77 1.20 -11.88
CA SER A 105 1.68 1.88 -11.19
C SER A 105 0.95 2.88 -12.09
N LEU A 106 1.64 3.46 -13.08
CA LEU A 106 1.04 4.37 -14.06
C LEU A 106 -0.17 3.76 -14.80
N TYR A 107 -0.16 2.44 -14.98
CA TYR A 107 -1.12 1.69 -15.81
C TYR A 107 -2.03 0.75 -15.02
N CYS A 108 -2.09 0.88 -13.70
CA CYS A 108 -3.02 0.12 -12.85
C CYS A 108 -3.99 1.04 -12.09
N ASP A 109 -4.91 0.48 -11.31
CA ASP A 109 -5.80 1.25 -10.42
C ASP A 109 -5.42 1.10 -8.94
N LEU A 110 -4.73 0.01 -8.58
CA LEU A 110 -4.33 -0.31 -7.23
C LEU A 110 -3.00 -1.07 -7.23
N VAL A 111 -2.08 -0.68 -6.36
CA VAL A 111 -0.84 -1.43 -6.07
C VAL A 111 -1.01 -2.15 -4.74
N ILE A 112 -0.63 -3.42 -4.65
CA ILE A 112 -0.66 -4.24 -3.43
C ILE A 112 0.77 -4.60 -3.03
N THR A 113 1.11 -4.36 -1.77
CA THR A 113 2.40 -4.73 -1.16
C THR A 113 2.19 -5.25 0.26
N GLY A 114 3.21 -5.88 0.83
CA GLY A 114 3.23 -6.34 2.22
C GLY A 114 3.86 -5.30 3.14
N GLN A 115 3.57 -5.44 4.43
CA GLN A 115 4.11 -4.58 5.47
C GLN A 115 5.63 -4.77 5.65
N SER A 116 6.11 -6.02 5.64
CA SER A 116 7.54 -6.36 5.78
C SER A 116 8.27 -6.69 4.47
N ASP A 117 7.69 -6.38 3.31
CA ASP A 117 8.14 -6.90 2.01
C ASP A 117 9.55 -6.51 1.53
N LEU A 118 10.36 -5.78 2.31
CA LEU A 118 11.80 -5.62 2.04
C LEU A 118 12.71 -5.62 3.28
N SER A 119 12.19 -5.87 4.49
CA SER A 119 13.05 -5.90 5.68
C SER A 119 14.00 -7.10 5.71
N ASP A 120 13.73 -8.13 4.90
CA ASP A 120 14.50 -9.38 4.89
C ASP A 120 15.59 -9.41 3.80
N ARG A 121 16.64 -8.60 4.00
CA ARG A 121 18.02 -8.82 3.47
C ARG A 121 18.49 -8.05 2.22
N SER A 122 18.23 -6.74 2.12
CA SER A 122 19.11 -5.86 1.30
C SER A 122 19.93 -4.91 2.17
N LEU A 123 21.25 -4.99 2.08
CA LEU A 123 22.18 -4.36 3.02
C LEU A 123 22.23 -2.81 2.95
N ILE A 124 21.59 -2.17 1.97
CA ILE A 124 21.75 -0.71 1.76
C ILE A 124 20.42 0.07 1.67
N TRP A 125 19.26 -0.58 1.45
CA TRP A 125 17.95 0.10 1.35
C TRP A 125 16.75 -0.71 1.88
N SER A 126 16.96 -1.71 2.73
CA SER A 126 15.92 -2.66 3.22
C SER A 126 14.85 -2.07 4.14
N THR A 127 14.91 -0.78 4.45
CA THR A 127 13.87 -0.14 5.26
C THR A 127 13.01 0.71 4.35
N ARG A 128 11.74 0.33 4.18
CA ARG A 128 10.60 1.18 3.74
C ARG A 128 10.09 1.03 2.30
N LEU A 129 10.08 -0.15 1.66
CA LEU A 129 9.39 -0.29 0.35
C LEU A 129 7.95 0.27 0.38
N PRO A 130 7.09 -0.10 1.34
CA PRO A 130 5.71 0.38 1.31
C PRO A 130 5.62 1.90 1.45
N ALA A 131 6.54 2.48 2.21
CA ALA A 131 6.62 3.92 2.41
C ALA A 131 7.16 4.64 1.15
N TYR A 132 8.18 4.07 0.50
CA TYR A 132 8.70 4.58 -0.77
C TYR A 132 7.64 4.50 -1.88
N LEU A 133 6.95 3.37 -2.00
CA LEU A 133 5.84 3.21 -2.94
C LEU A 133 4.69 4.15 -2.61
N ALA A 134 4.34 4.33 -1.34
CA ALA A 134 3.27 5.25 -0.97
C ALA A 134 3.59 6.69 -1.40
N LEU A 135 4.87 7.09 -1.44
CA LEU A 135 5.30 8.41 -1.85
C LEU A 135 5.40 8.57 -3.38
N HIS A 136 5.83 7.52 -4.09
CA HIS A 136 6.21 7.62 -5.50
C HIS A 136 5.28 6.89 -6.48
N SER A 137 4.38 6.04 -6.00
CA SER A 137 3.37 5.37 -6.84
C SER A 137 2.36 6.39 -7.37
N ALA A 138 2.00 6.25 -8.65
CA ALA A 138 0.94 7.05 -9.25
C ALA A 138 -0.48 6.64 -8.81
N ARG A 139 -0.58 5.50 -8.11
CA ARG A 139 -1.85 4.90 -7.70
C ARG A 139 -1.85 4.54 -6.22
N PRO A 140 -3.05 4.45 -5.60
CA PRO A 140 -3.17 4.06 -4.21
C PRO A 140 -2.46 2.74 -3.92
N LEU A 141 -1.81 2.69 -2.77
CA LEU A 141 -1.08 1.53 -2.28
C LEU A 141 -1.88 0.85 -1.18
N LEU A 142 -2.28 -0.39 -1.38
CA LEU A 142 -2.85 -1.25 -0.35
C LEU A 142 -1.73 -2.09 0.27
N VAL A 143 -1.40 -1.78 1.52
CA VAL A 143 -0.42 -2.50 2.33
C VAL A 143 -1.14 -3.56 3.15
N ILE A 144 -0.72 -4.81 2.99
CA ILE A 144 -1.26 -5.96 3.71
C ILE A 144 -0.35 -6.26 4.91
N PRO A 145 -0.88 -6.29 6.14
CA PRO A 145 -0.10 -6.59 7.33
C PRO A 145 0.36 -8.04 7.33
N ASP A 146 1.48 -8.29 8.01
CA ASP A 146 1.96 -9.65 8.22
C ASP A 146 1.13 -10.38 9.29
N GLY A 147 1.19 -11.71 9.26
CA GLY A 147 0.61 -12.55 10.30
C GLY A 147 -0.01 -13.85 9.78
N ASP A 148 -0.44 -14.69 10.71
CA ASP A 148 -0.90 -16.07 10.46
C ASP A 148 -2.42 -16.24 10.60
N GLY A 149 -3.15 -15.16 10.89
CA GLY A 149 -4.62 -15.20 11.02
C GLY A 149 -5.35 -15.48 9.69
N PRO A 150 -6.66 -15.73 9.70
CA PRO A 150 -7.42 -15.91 8.47
C PRO A 150 -7.34 -14.67 7.58
N VAL A 151 -7.21 -14.90 6.26
CA VAL A 151 -7.17 -13.82 5.27
C VAL A 151 -8.60 -13.48 4.85
N THR A 152 -9.05 -12.28 5.20
CA THR A 152 -10.34 -11.75 4.76
C THR A 152 -10.12 -10.70 3.68
N THR A 153 -11.07 -10.57 2.75
CA THR A 153 -11.04 -9.44 1.81
C THR A 153 -11.35 -8.15 2.58
N PRO A 154 -10.45 -7.15 2.58
CA PRO A 154 -10.71 -5.90 3.28
C PRO A 154 -11.81 -5.09 2.61
N GLY A 155 -12.43 -4.19 3.37
CA GLY A 155 -13.34 -3.18 2.85
C GLY A 155 -14.81 -3.37 3.22
N ARG A 156 -15.15 -4.25 4.18
CA ARG A 156 -16.52 -4.34 4.71
C ARG A 156 -16.76 -3.23 5.74
N SER A 157 -15.78 -2.90 6.56
CA SER A 157 -15.84 -1.87 7.60
C SER A 157 -14.59 -1.00 7.51
N ILE A 158 -14.75 0.23 7.03
CA ILE A 158 -13.62 1.09 6.65
C ILE A 158 -13.54 2.29 7.59
N VAL A 159 -12.35 2.53 8.12
CA VAL A 159 -12.01 3.79 8.80
C VAL A 159 -11.17 4.66 7.88
N ILE A 160 -11.58 5.92 7.72
CA ILE A 160 -10.86 6.94 6.95
C ILE A 160 -10.22 7.90 7.95
N GLY A 161 -8.88 7.96 7.98
CA GLY A 161 -8.15 9.03 8.67
C GLY A 161 -8.19 10.31 7.86
N TRP A 162 -8.78 11.38 8.42
CA TRP A 162 -9.02 12.62 7.70
C TRP A 162 -8.40 13.84 8.38
N ASN A 163 -7.51 14.53 7.64
CA ASN A 163 -6.85 15.77 8.05
C ASN A 163 -7.03 16.90 7.01
N ALA A 164 -7.98 16.76 6.07
CA ALA A 164 -8.27 17.74 5.02
C ALA A 164 -7.08 18.11 4.11
N THR A 165 -6.14 17.18 3.87
CA THR A 165 -5.05 17.40 2.90
C THR A 165 -5.33 16.76 1.55
N ALA A 166 -4.53 17.12 0.54
CA ALA A 166 -4.63 16.57 -0.81
C ALA A 166 -4.35 15.06 -0.82
N GLU A 167 -3.38 14.61 -0.04
CA GLU A 167 -2.98 13.20 0.09
C GLU A 167 -4.15 12.38 0.65
N ALA A 168 -4.81 12.87 1.72
CA ALA A 168 -6.00 12.22 2.27
C ALA A 168 -7.16 12.21 1.26
N SER A 169 -7.35 13.29 0.50
CA SER A 169 -8.37 13.34 -0.56
C SER A 169 -8.10 12.34 -1.68
N ARG A 170 -6.85 12.21 -2.13
CA ARG A 170 -6.43 11.21 -3.13
C ARG A 170 -6.60 9.79 -2.61
N ALA A 171 -6.26 9.53 -1.35
CA ALA A 171 -6.49 8.23 -0.70
C ALA A 171 -7.99 7.86 -0.71
N VAL A 172 -8.87 8.80 -0.34
CA VAL A 172 -10.33 8.58 -0.40
C VAL A 172 -10.80 8.33 -1.83
N ALA A 173 -10.38 9.15 -2.80
CA ALA A 173 -10.75 8.99 -4.20
C ALA A 173 -10.31 7.62 -4.74
N GLY A 174 -9.10 7.21 -4.40
CA GLY A 174 -8.54 5.89 -4.69
C GLY A 174 -9.33 4.74 -4.05
N ALA A 175 -9.81 4.93 -2.82
CA ALA A 175 -10.59 3.93 -2.08
C ALA A 175 -12.07 3.85 -2.48
N LEU A 176 -12.60 4.76 -3.32
CA LEU A 176 -14.00 4.77 -3.72
C LEU A 176 -14.55 3.41 -4.19
N PRO A 177 -13.80 2.59 -4.96
CA PRO A 177 -14.23 1.23 -5.31
C PRO A 177 -14.57 0.33 -4.11
N LEU A 178 -13.83 0.46 -3.00
CA LEU A 178 -14.06 -0.29 -1.77
C LEU A 178 -15.15 0.38 -0.92
N LEU A 179 -15.07 1.71 -0.77
CA LEU A 179 -16.03 2.50 0.03
C LEU A 179 -17.48 2.31 -0.43
N ARG A 180 -17.74 2.22 -1.75
CA ARG A 180 -19.09 1.98 -2.29
C ARG A 180 -19.69 0.63 -1.93
N ARG A 181 -18.85 -0.35 -1.57
CA ARG A 181 -19.26 -1.71 -1.22
C ARG A 181 -19.20 -1.96 0.29
N ALA A 182 -18.66 -1.01 1.05
CA ALA A 182 -18.54 -1.10 2.49
C ALA A 182 -19.92 -1.05 3.15
N GLN A 183 -20.08 -1.82 4.21
CA GLN A 183 -21.29 -1.80 5.04
C GLN A 183 -21.22 -0.69 6.09
N ARG A 184 -20.00 -0.36 6.52
CA ARG A 184 -19.74 0.70 7.48
C ARG A 184 -18.55 1.52 7.00
N VAL A 185 -18.70 2.85 7.02
CA VAL A 185 -17.60 3.79 6.79
C VAL A 185 -17.61 4.80 7.92
N GLN A 186 -16.45 5.03 8.50
CA GLN A 186 -16.24 6.05 9.53
C GLN A 186 -15.14 7.01 9.11
N ILE A 187 -15.40 8.30 9.23
CA ILE A 187 -14.43 9.37 9.02
C ILE A 187 -13.91 9.76 10.41
N VAL A 188 -12.65 9.47 10.68
CA VAL A 188 -11.98 9.82 11.94
C VAL A 188 -11.16 11.10 11.72
N VAL A 189 -11.52 12.15 12.46
CA VAL A 189 -10.79 13.41 12.51
C VAL A 189 -10.13 13.53 13.88
N LEU A 190 -8.80 13.46 13.90
CA LEU A 190 -8.00 13.59 15.10
C LEU A 190 -7.55 15.03 15.30
N ASN A 191 -7.64 15.52 16.53
CA ASN A 191 -7.20 16.85 16.94
C ASN A 191 -7.69 17.99 16.00
N PRO A 192 -9.00 18.07 15.69
CA PRO A 192 -9.53 19.03 14.72
C PRO A 192 -9.25 20.49 15.12
N ARG A 193 -9.12 20.77 16.43
CA ARG A 193 -8.84 22.11 16.96
C ARG A 193 -7.41 22.58 16.70
N GLN A 194 -6.46 21.67 16.52
CA GLN A 194 -5.06 22.02 16.23
C GLN A 194 -4.86 22.47 14.78
N HIS A 195 -5.85 22.25 13.90
CA HIS A 195 -5.79 22.54 12.46
C HIS A 195 -6.87 23.56 12.07
N TYR A 196 -7.04 24.61 12.89
CA TYR A 196 -8.03 25.66 12.68
C TYR A 196 -7.89 26.29 11.28
N GLY A 197 -8.99 26.32 10.52
CA GLY A 197 -9.04 26.88 9.16
C GLY A 197 -8.62 25.93 8.02
N GLN A 198 -8.13 24.72 8.31
CA GLN A 198 -7.90 23.69 7.28
C GLN A 198 -9.17 22.88 6.99
N HIS A 199 -9.98 22.67 8.01
CA HIS A 199 -11.32 22.12 7.88
C HIS A 199 -12.31 23.22 7.49
N GLY A 200 -13.43 22.85 6.85
CA GLY A 200 -14.60 23.71 6.74
C GLY A 200 -15.22 24.03 8.11
N GLN A 201 -16.42 24.62 8.13
CA GLN A 201 -17.10 24.97 9.38
C GLN A 201 -17.21 23.77 10.33
N GLU A 202 -17.44 22.58 9.76
CA GLU A 202 -17.58 21.35 10.50
C GLU A 202 -16.56 20.28 10.06
N PRO A 203 -15.54 19.98 10.88
CA PRO A 203 -14.53 18.98 10.54
C PRO A 203 -15.14 17.63 10.14
N GLY A 204 -14.80 17.18 8.93
CA GLY A 204 -15.29 15.93 8.32
C GLY A 204 -16.63 16.03 7.58
N ALA A 205 -17.42 17.09 7.76
CA ALA A 205 -18.77 17.20 7.18
C ALA A 205 -18.75 17.33 5.64
N ASP A 206 -17.80 18.10 5.10
CA ASP A 206 -17.64 18.25 3.64
C ASP A 206 -17.25 16.92 2.99
N LEU A 207 -16.39 16.14 3.65
CA LEU A 207 -16.03 14.80 3.18
C LEU A 207 -17.23 13.86 3.23
N ALA A 208 -18.01 13.87 4.32
CA ALA A 208 -19.23 13.06 4.42
C ALA A 208 -20.21 13.41 3.29
N THR A 209 -20.39 14.70 3.00
CA THR A 209 -21.23 15.19 1.89
C THR A 209 -20.70 14.72 0.52
N TYR A 210 -19.39 14.82 0.31
CA TYR A 210 -18.74 14.29 -0.89
C TYR A 210 -18.96 12.79 -1.07
N LEU A 211 -18.81 12.00 0.01
CA LEU A 211 -19.02 10.55 -0.01
C LEU A 211 -20.47 10.18 -0.32
N VAL A 212 -21.45 10.92 0.21
CA VAL A 212 -22.87 10.71 -0.11
C VAL A 212 -23.13 10.86 -1.61
N ARG A 213 -22.51 11.84 -2.28
CA ARG A 213 -22.61 12.01 -3.74
C ARG A 213 -22.02 10.83 -4.52
N HIS A 214 -21.14 10.06 -3.90
CA HIS A 214 -20.58 8.82 -4.45
C HIS A 214 -21.31 7.55 -4.01
N GLY A 215 -22.45 7.68 -3.32
CA GLY A 215 -23.25 6.56 -2.83
C GLY A 215 -22.73 5.92 -1.54
N VAL A 216 -21.86 6.63 -0.80
CA VAL A 216 -21.23 6.14 0.44
C VAL A 216 -21.79 6.91 1.62
N ARG A 217 -22.41 6.22 2.58
CA ARG A 217 -22.79 6.82 3.87
C ARG A 217 -21.64 6.64 4.85
N ALA A 218 -21.23 7.73 5.50
CA ALA A 218 -20.16 7.72 6.47
C ALA A 218 -20.55 8.45 7.75
N GLU A 219 -20.15 7.90 8.89
CA GLU A 219 -20.27 8.53 10.20
C GLU A 219 -19.01 9.33 10.51
N VAL A 220 -19.14 10.56 11.01
CA VAL A 220 -17.98 11.38 11.38
C VAL A 220 -17.70 11.23 12.88
N ILE A 221 -16.51 10.74 13.21
CA ILE A 221 -15.98 10.66 14.58
C ILE A 221 -14.90 11.72 14.72
N ARG A 222 -15.05 12.58 15.73
CA ARG A 222 -14.04 13.56 16.13
C ARG A 222 -13.45 13.10 17.45
N SER A 223 -12.12 13.05 17.54
CA SER A 223 -11.43 12.62 18.76
C SER A 223 -10.24 13.53 19.03
N GLU A 224 -10.05 13.88 20.30
CA GLU A 224 -8.86 14.56 20.79
C GLU A 224 -7.93 13.50 21.39
N THR A 225 -6.64 13.57 21.06
CA THR A 225 -5.62 12.63 21.54
C THR A 225 -4.27 13.31 21.68
N THR A 226 -3.53 12.90 22.71
CA THR A 226 -2.11 13.25 22.89
C THR A 226 -1.17 12.19 22.31
N GLU A 227 -1.71 11.04 21.89
CA GLU A 227 -0.96 9.99 21.18
C GLU A 227 -0.54 10.47 19.78
N GLU A 228 0.45 9.81 19.19
CA GLU A 228 0.75 9.98 17.77
C GLU A 228 -0.48 9.57 16.93
N CYS A 229 -0.87 10.40 15.96
CA CYS A 229 -2.12 10.25 15.21
C CYS A 229 -2.27 8.89 14.50
N GLY A 230 -1.18 8.31 13.97
CA GLY A 230 -1.22 6.99 13.33
C GLY A 230 -1.51 5.87 14.32
N THR A 231 -0.89 5.92 15.50
CA THR A 231 -1.17 5.00 16.62
C THR A 231 -2.62 5.12 17.09
N ALA A 232 -3.10 6.35 17.31
CA ALA A 232 -4.50 6.61 17.70
C ALA A 232 -5.49 6.11 16.62
N LEU A 233 -5.17 6.31 15.34
CA LEU A 233 -6.00 5.84 14.23
C LEU A 233 -6.05 4.31 14.16
N CYS A 234 -4.91 3.62 14.34
CA CYS A 234 -4.85 2.16 14.44
C CYS A 234 -5.73 1.65 15.59
N ARG A 235 -5.64 2.28 16.78
CA ARG A 235 -6.44 1.92 17.95
C ARG A 235 -7.94 2.08 17.68
N LEU A 236 -8.36 3.24 17.17
CA LEU A 236 -9.77 3.50 16.84
C LEU A 236 -10.30 2.57 15.74
N ALA A 237 -9.48 2.23 14.75
CA ALA A 237 -9.84 1.25 13.72
C ALA A 237 -10.07 -0.14 14.31
N GLN A 238 -9.25 -0.57 15.27
CA GLN A 238 -9.45 -1.84 15.97
C GLN A 238 -10.70 -1.81 16.85
N GLU A 239 -10.90 -0.75 17.64
CA GLU A 239 -12.07 -0.59 18.52
C GLU A 239 -13.40 -0.55 17.75
N SER A 240 -13.39 0.02 16.55
CA SER A 240 -14.58 0.08 15.67
C SER A 240 -14.85 -1.21 14.89
N GLY A 241 -13.95 -2.20 14.98
CA GLY A 241 -14.01 -3.43 14.19
C GLY A 241 -13.83 -3.18 12.69
N ALA A 242 -13.01 -2.19 12.32
CA ALA A 242 -12.63 -1.96 10.94
C ALA A 242 -11.77 -3.10 10.39
N ASP A 243 -11.89 -3.36 9.09
CA ASP A 243 -11.06 -4.31 8.34
C ASP A 243 -10.15 -3.62 7.31
N LEU A 244 -10.21 -2.29 7.24
CA LEU A 244 -9.38 -1.46 6.37
C LEU A 244 -9.25 -0.05 6.94
N ILE A 245 -8.02 0.47 6.93
CA ILE A 245 -7.73 1.89 7.17
C ILE A 245 -7.46 2.55 5.81
N VAL A 246 -8.05 3.72 5.58
CA VAL A 246 -7.75 4.60 4.43
C VAL A 246 -7.15 5.88 4.97
N ALA A 247 -5.95 6.25 4.50
CA ALA A 247 -5.29 7.46 4.97
C ALA A 247 -4.39 8.08 3.89
N GLY A 248 -4.17 9.39 3.98
CA GLY A 248 -3.12 10.06 3.21
C GLY A 248 -1.73 9.67 3.72
N ALA A 249 -0.75 9.58 2.82
CA ALA A 249 0.65 9.36 3.17
C ALA A 249 1.44 10.68 3.07
N PHE A 250 2.38 10.89 4.00
CA PHE A 250 3.33 12.02 3.97
C PHE A 250 2.69 13.42 3.81
N GLY A 251 1.76 13.76 4.72
CA GLY A 251 1.15 15.09 4.75
C GLY A 251 2.11 16.24 5.07
N ARG A 252 1.56 17.46 5.11
CA ARG A 252 2.24 18.77 5.10
C ARG A 252 3.41 19.04 6.07
N SER A 253 3.69 18.22 7.09
CA SER A 253 4.69 18.60 8.09
C SER A 253 6.15 18.42 7.71
N ARG A 254 6.51 17.82 6.56
CA ARG A 254 7.93 17.59 6.18
C ARG A 254 8.18 17.54 4.69
N PHE A 255 7.95 18.66 3.98
CA PHE A 255 8.25 18.76 2.55
C PHE A 255 9.78 18.80 2.22
N GLN A 256 10.69 18.57 3.18
CA GLN A 256 12.13 18.69 2.93
C GLN A 256 13.04 17.66 3.61
N GLU A 257 12.52 16.65 4.30
CA GLU A 257 13.36 15.55 4.80
C GLU A 257 12.68 14.21 4.55
N TRP A 258 13.48 13.20 4.17
CA TRP A 258 13.13 11.77 4.04
C TRP A 258 12.67 11.11 5.36
N VAL A 259 12.13 11.91 6.29
CA VAL A 259 11.51 11.44 7.51
C VAL A 259 10.05 11.16 7.21
N LEU A 260 9.74 9.87 7.15
CA LEU A 260 8.37 9.37 7.24
C LEU A 260 7.60 10.19 8.27
N GLY A 261 6.50 10.81 7.84
CA GLY A 261 5.58 11.46 8.77
C GLY A 261 5.18 10.45 9.84
N GLY A 262 5.19 10.88 11.12
CA GLY A 262 4.96 9.98 12.26
C GLY A 262 3.74 9.08 12.05
N THR A 263 2.67 9.63 11.46
CA THR A 263 1.42 8.91 11.17
C THR A 263 1.59 7.82 10.14
N THR A 264 2.24 8.09 8.99
CA THR A 264 2.47 7.07 7.96
C THR A 264 3.40 5.98 8.49
N GLN A 265 4.45 6.34 9.24
CA GLN A 265 5.34 5.37 9.87
C GLN A 265 4.58 4.45 10.83
N SER A 266 3.76 5.01 11.73
CA SER A 266 2.96 4.24 12.68
C SER A 266 1.95 3.34 11.98
N LEU A 267 1.26 3.84 10.95
CA LEU A 267 0.35 3.01 10.15
C LEU A 267 1.08 1.82 9.51
N LEU A 268 2.24 2.07 8.90
CA LEU A 268 3.03 1.02 8.25
C LEU A 268 3.73 0.09 9.24
N SER A 269 4.03 0.50 10.47
CA SER A 269 4.78 -0.34 11.43
C SER A 269 3.90 -1.02 12.47
N GLN A 270 2.74 -0.46 12.79
CA GLN A 270 1.90 -0.91 13.91
C GLN A 270 0.54 -1.44 13.49
N SER A 271 0.07 -1.10 12.28
CA SER A 271 -1.24 -1.57 11.84
C SER A 271 -1.25 -3.09 11.71
N ARG A 272 -2.26 -3.71 12.32
CA ARG A 272 -2.62 -5.12 12.13
C ARG A 272 -3.75 -5.29 11.12
N LEU A 273 -4.19 -4.18 10.51
CA LEU A 273 -5.22 -4.12 9.49
C LEU A 273 -4.59 -3.72 8.16
N PRO A 274 -5.13 -4.17 7.01
CA PRO A 274 -4.81 -3.57 5.72
C PRO A 274 -4.92 -2.04 5.75
N VAL A 275 -3.97 -1.37 5.12
CA VAL A 275 -3.91 0.10 5.03
C VAL A 275 -3.84 0.51 3.57
N LEU A 276 -4.81 1.28 3.11
CA LEU A 276 -4.78 1.94 1.81
C LEU A 276 -4.25 3.36 1.97
N LEU A 277 -3.11 3.61 1.34
CA LEU A 277 -2.42 4.89 1.32
C LEU A 277 -2.59 5.58 -0.03
N GLY A 278 -2.78 6.89 -0.02
CA GLY A 278 -2.69 7.75 -1.19
C GLY A 278 -1.77 8.93 -0.91
N HIS A 279 -0.97 9.33 -1.90
CA HIS A 279 -0.15 10.52 -1.86
C HIS A 279 -0.59 11.49 -2.95
#